data_AF-A0AAU1NR62-F1
#
_entry.id   AF-A0AAU1NR62-F1
#
_cell.length_a   1.000
_cell.length_b   1.000
_cell.length_c   1.000
_cell.angle_alpha   90.00
_cell.angle_beta   90.00
_cell.angle_gamma   90.00
#
_symmetry.space_group_name_H-M   'P 1'
#
loop_
_entity.id
_entity.type
_entity.pdbx_description
1 polymer ?
#
loop_
_entity_poly.entity_id
_entity_poly.type
_entity_poly.pdbx_seq_one_letter_code
_entity_poly.pdbx_strand_id
1 'polypeptide(L)'
;MAVEFLSGEQAGYGAFVGAPSRTELERYFFLDDTDREGVQAKRRAHNRLGYAVQLTSVRHAGRLLPDPRQVPEEVAEYLAEQLEIEGPSCLREYGERDGTARSHAGEVQEAGGWKDFAELSAELGEWLDARAWTTGDGPKASFDAAAGWLRERRVLLPGASRLSRMVGNVREAANQRLWDTLYGLLNTGQRTVLDSLLTVPAGSRVSELDRLRRGPVRVSGPQLKWSLDRAEEIADLGMGELDVSGIPPRRLAELSRYGVDGEATLFKRHNDARRLATLLATAVHLTTRSVDDALDLLEVLIATKLLARAERETAKEKMKTLPRVERAGAKPATAFQAVFDTTSEQVDPNTGEISAPKVETLAAMWEQIEAVVPRSELAAAIAALFELTPPLDSDADQAWRAMLITRFGTVRPFLKLLVKVVDFDATPEGAPVLAALKSLPELMGRKKVGPGEIDTELLAGSWRRLVLAAPNLEPGTVDWKGYVFCVLEHFHRMLRRREIFAKNSSKWGDPRAKLLAGEAWEQAKPTVLASLGLPDGPSEHLAARAALLDGTCREVAGRLPENAHRLQR
;
A
#
# COMPACT_ATOMS: atom_id res chain seq x y z
N MET A 1 29.63 2.84 25.73
CA MET A 1 29.02 1.88 26.68
C MET A 1 28.55 0.68 25.88
N ALA A 2 29.03 -0.53 26.16
CA ALA A 2 28.51 -1.74 25.53
C ALA A 2 27.08 -1.93 26.01
N VAL A 3 26.10 -1.71 25.14
CA VAL A 3 24.70 -1.95 25.46
C VAL A 3 24.52 -3.46 25.52
N GLU A 4 24.32 -4.01 26.73
CA GLU A 4 23.82 -5.38 26.89
C GLU A 4 22.37 -5.42 26.41
N PHE A 5 22.20 -5.58 25.09
CA PHE A 5 20.90 -5.84 24.47
C PHE A 5 20.52 -7.33 24.52
N LEU A 6 21.39 -8.16 25.10
CA LEU A 6 21.16 -9.59 25.27
C LEU A 6 20.21 -9.79 26.45
N SER A 7 19.05 -10.41 26.21
CA SER A 7 18.15 -10.89 27.28
C SER A 7 18.59 -12.28 27.76
N GLY A 8 18.09 -12.72 28.92
CA GLY A 8 18.35 -14.07 29.47
C GLY A 8 18.02 -15.24 28.52
N GLU A 9 17.24 -15.01 27.46
CA GLU A 9 16.94 -15.98 26.40
C GLU A 9 18.13 -16.37 25.51
N GLN A 10 19.26 -15.67 25.58
CA GLN A 10 20.52 -16.10 24.94
C GLN A 10 21.36 -17.05 25.81
N ALA A 11 20.78 -17.64 26.85
CA ALA A 11 21.41 -18.65 27.70
C ALA A 11 22.07 -19.81 26.91
N GLY A 12 21.67 -20.06 25.65
CA GLY A 12 22.20 -21.13 24.79
C GLY A 12 23.24 -20.74 23.76
N TYR A 13 23.74 -19.51 23.77
CA TYR A 13 24.83 -19.13 22.88
C TYR A 13 26.15 -19.77 23.32
N GLY A 14 26.60 -20.78 22.57
CA GLY A 14 27.86 -21.47 22.84
C GLY A 14 27.88 -22.22 24.18
N ALA A 15 26.70 -22.58 24.72
CA ALA A 15 26.51 -23.26 26.00
C ALA A 15 25.25 -24.13 25.97
N PHE A 16 25.14 -25.05 26.95
CA PHE A 16 23.98 -25.90 27.16
C PHE A 16 22.89 -25.15 27.96
N VAL A 17 21.64 -25.18 27.49
CA VAL A 17 20.48 -24.66 28.22
C VAL A 17 19.71 -25.85 28.79
N GLY A 18 20.18 -26.37 29.91
CA GLY A 18 19.67 -27.62 30.47
C GLY A 18 20.04 -28.84 29.60
N ALA A 19 19.34 -29.95 29.84
CA ALA A 19 19.56 -31.21 29.15
C ALA A 19 19.05 -31.17 27.69
N PRO A 20 19.86 -31.59 26.69
CA PRO A 20 19.39 -31.72 25.32
C PRO A 20 18.24 -32.72 25.21
N SER A 21 17.27 -32.41 24.35
CA SER A 21 16.21 -33.35 24.01
C SER A 21 16.77 -34.59 23.32
N ARG A 22 16.01 -35.70 23.33
CA ARG A 22 16.40 -36.94 22.63
C ARG A 22 16.71 -36.71 21.14
N THR A 23 15.92 -35.88 20.47
CA THR A 23 16.15 -35.53 19.07
C THR A 23 17.46 -34.76 18.87
N GLU A 24 17.85 -33.91 19.83
CA GLU A 24 19.14 -33.22 19.80
C GLU A 24 20.32 -34.16 20.07
N LEU A 25 20.16 -35.12 21.00
CA LEU A 25 21.13 -36.19 21.24
C LEU A 25 21.40 -37.00 19.98
N GLU A 26 20.34 -37.49 19.33
CA GLU A 26 20.42 -38.27 18.09
C GLU A 26 21.04 -37.45 16.93
N ARG A 27 20.81 -36.13 16.90
CA ARG A 27 21.27 -35.27 15.81
C ARG A 27 22.72 -34.80 15.95
N TYR A 28 23.15 -34.43 17.16
CA TYR A 28 24.44 -33.76 17.38
C TYR A 28 25.45 -34.58 18.17
N PHE A 29 24.98 -35.58 18.93
CA PHE A 29 25.81 -36.37 19.84
C PHE A 29 25.96 -37.83 19.39
N PHE A 30 25.37 -38.20 18.25
CA PHE A 30 25.66 -39.47 17.60
C PHE A 30 27.09 -39.49 17.07
N LEU A 31 27.82 -40.56 17.38
CA LEU A 31 29.19 -40.80 16.94
C LEU A 31 29.17 -41.73 15.72
N ASP A 32 29.54 -41.18 14.56
CA ASP A 32 29.73 -41.97 13.35
C ASP A 32 31.05 -42.78 13.38
N ASP A 33 31.33 -43.53 12.32
CA ASP A 33 32.53 -44.38 12.26
C ASP A 33 33.83 -43.57 12.34
N THR A 34 33.87 -42.38 11.73
CA THR A 34 35.04 -41.47 11.79
C THR A 34 35.25 -40.96 13.21
N ASP A 35 34.16 -40.63 13.90
CA ASP A 35 34.21 -40.20 15.29
C ASP A 35 34.71 -41.30 16.22
N ARG A 36 34.21 -42.52 16.01
CA ARG A 36 34.62 -43.68 16.80
C ARG A 36 36.09 -44.01 16.60
N GLU A 37 36.61 -43.93 15.38
CA GLU A 37 38.04 -44.07 15.12
C GLU A 37 38.86 -43.02 15.89
N GLY A 38 38.45 -41.76 15.83
CA GLY A 38 39.08 -40.66 16.56
C GLY A 38 39.04 -40.87 18.08
N VAL A 39 37.90 -41.33 18.62
CA VAL A 39 37.73 -41.61 20.05
C VAL A 39 38.55 -42.81 20.50
N GLN A 40 38.55 -43.92 19.74
CA GLN A 40 39.27 -45.15 20.12
C GLN A 40 40.80 -44.98 20.11
N ALA A 41 41.33 -43.99 19.39
CA ALA A 41 42.73 -43.62 19.46
C ALA A 41 43.14 -43.06 20.84
N LYS A 42 42.20 -42.67 21.72
CA LYS A 42 42.50 -42.13 23.05
C LYS A 42 42.64 -43.24 24.09
N ARG A 43 43.65 -43.11 24.96
CA ARG A 43 43.93 -44.10 26.01
C ARG A 43 43.07 -43.83 27.24
N ARG A 44 42.49 -44.88 27.83
CA ARG A 44 41.63 -44.90 29.03
C ARG A 44 40.22 -44.34 28.80
N ALA A 45 39.26 -44.86 29.55
CA ALA A 45 37.83 -44.55 29.40
C ALA A 45 37.54 -43.05 29.57
N HIS A 46 38.10 -42.39 30.59
CA HIS A 46 37.88 -40.95 30.84
C HIS A 46 38.34 -40.04 29.69
N ASN A 47 39.41 -40.41 28.97
CA ASN A 47 39.90 -39.64 27.83
C ASN A 47 39.07 -39.88 26.57
N ARG A 48 38.59 -41.12 26.37
CA ARG A 48 37.67 -41.45 25.27
C ARG A 48 36.35 -40.69 25.43
N LEU A 49 35.76 -40.75 26.62
CA LEU A 49 34.52 -40.04 26.94
C LEU A 49 34.73 -38.51 26.87
N GLY A 50 35.81 -37.98 27.45
CA GLY A 50 36.11 -36.55 27.42
C GLY A 50 36.39 -36.00 26.00
N TYR A 51 37.03 -36.77 25.14
CA TYR A 51 37.22 -36.43 23.72
C TYR A 51 35.87 -36.41 22.98
N ALA A 52 35.04 -37.44 23.17
CA ALA A 52 33.70 -37.50 22.57
C ALA A 52 32.81 -36.34 23.03
N VAL A 53 32.88 -35.96 24.31
CA VAL A 53 32.17 -34.79 24.84
C VAL A 53 32.63 -33.51 24.16
N GLN A 54 33.94 -33.28 24.00
CA GLN A 54 34.42 -32.08 23.30
C GLN A 54 33.97 -32.06 21.84
N LEU A 55 34.11 -33.17 21.13
CA LEU A 55 33.72 -33.32 19.72
C LEU A 55 32.24 -32.96 19.50
N THR A 56 31.36 -33.55 20.30
CA THR A 56 29.91 -33.39 20.14
C THR A 56 29.40 -32.06 20.72
N SER A 57 30.04 -31.55 21.77
CA SER A 57 29.74 -30.22 22.30
C SER A 57 30.03 -29.11 21.28
N VAL A 58 31.11 -29.22 20.51
CA VAL A 58 31.40 -28.25 19.45
C VAL A 58 30.35 -28.33 18.33
N ARG A 59 29.89 -29.53 17.97
CA ARG A 59 28.82 -29.70 16.96
C ARG A 59 27.50 -29.08 17.39
N HIS A 60 27.11 -29.30 18.65
CA HIS A 60 25.86 -28.81 19.20
C HIS A 60 25.91 -27.31 19.51
N ALA A 61 26.87 -26.89 20.35
CA ALA A 61 26.94 -25.53 20.85
C ALA A 61 27.67 -24.57 19.90
N GLY A 62 28.49 -25.09 18.98
CA GLY A 62 29.37 -24.29 18.12
C GLY A 62 30.65 -23.79 18.81
N ARG A 63 30.97 -24.30 20.00
CA ARG A 63 32.12 -23.86 20.81
C ARG A 63 32.68 -25.00 21.64
N LEU A 64 34.01 -24.99 21.85
CA LEU A 64 34.67 -25.85 22.84
C LEU A 64 34.30 -25.39 24.26
N LEU A 65 33.86 -26.32 25.10
CA LEU A 65 33.53 -26.02 26.49
C LEU A 65 34.80 -25.64 27.28
N PRO A 66 34.75 -24.58 28.11
CA PRO A 66 35.84 -24.27 29.04
C PRO A 66 36.15 -25.42 29.99
N ASP A 67 35.10 -26.13 30.45
CA ASP A 67 35.22 -27.37 31.21
C ASP A 67 34.29 -28.44 30.61
N PRO A 68 34.83 -29.43 29.87
CA PRO A 68 34.06 -30.54 29.31
C PRO A 68 33.38 -31.43 30.34
N ARG A 69 33.75 -31.34 31.62
CA ARG A 69 33.14 -32.12 32.71
C ARG A 69 31.80 -31.57 33.18
N GLN A 70 31.45 -30.35 32.75
CA GLN A 70 30.20 -29.65 33.12
C GLN A 70 29.08 -29.89 32.10
N VAL A 71 29.22 -30.89 31.24
CA VAL A 71 28.18 -31.26 30.27
C VAL A 71 26.96 -31.85 31.01
N PRO A 72 25.72 -31.66 30.53
CA PRO A 72 24.54 -32.32 31.11
C PRO A 72 24.71 -33.84 31.22
N GLU A 73 24.17 -34.43 32.29
CA GLU A 73 24.34 -35.85 32.61
C GLU A 73 23.85 -36.74 31.47
N GLU A 74 22.72 -36.38 30.85
CA GLU A 74 22.10 -37.08 29.72
C GLU A 74 23.04 -37.19 28.51
N VAL A 75 23.87 -36.17 28.27
CA VAL A 75 24.88 -36.20 27.19
C VAL A 75 26.00 -37.15 27.56
N ALA A 76 26.49 -37.11 28.80
CA ALA A 76 27.57 -37.97 29.25
C ALA A 76 27.14 -39.45 29.25
N GLU A 77 25.91 -39.74 29.67
CA GLU A 77 25.31 -41.08 29.60
C GLU A 77 25.16 -41.56 28.16
N TYR A 78 24.56 -40.74 27.29
CA TYR A 78 24.35 -41.09 25.87
C TYR A 78 25.67 -41.38 25.14
N LEU A 79 26.74 -40.65 25.45
CA LEU A 79 28.07 -40.91 24.88
C LEU A 79 28.76 -42.11 25.52
N ALA A 80 28.58 -42.35 26.83
CA ALA A 80 29.14 -43.53 27.50
C ALA A 80 28.52 -44.82 26.95
N GLU A 81 27.21 -44.85 26.69
CA GLU A 81 26.51 -45.97 26.07
C GLU A 81 27.06 -46.27 24.66
N GLN A 82 27.19 -45.26 23.81
CA GLN A 82 27.73 -45.41 22.45
C GLN A 82 29.18 -45.92 22.42
N LEU A 83 29.94 -45.67 23.48
CA LEU A 83 31.35 -46.05 23.60
C LEU A 83 31.57 -47.32 24.42
N GLU A 84 30.51 -47.97 24.88
CA GLU A 84 30.55 -49.16 25.75
C GLU A 84 31.36 -48.93 27.03
N ILE A 85 31.20 -47.75 27.65
CA ILE A 85 31.84 -47.38 28.92
C ILE A 85 30.84 -47.57 30.07
N GLU A 86 31.29 -48.17 31.18
CA GLU A 86 30.48 -48.40 32.38
C GLU A 86 30.17 -47.08 33.11
N GLY A 87 29.20 -46.32 32.57
CA GLY A 87 28.68 -45.07 33.12
C GLY A 87 29.55 -43.82 32.89
N PRO A 88 28.99 -42.61 33.09
CA PRO A 88 29.67 -41.35 32.83
C PRO A 88 30.65 -40.91 33.93
N SER A 89 30.70 -41.63 35.06
CA SER A 89 31.44 -41.24 36.27
C SER A 89 32.94 -41.00 36.03
N CYS A 90 33.54 -41.76 35.11
CA CYS A 90 34.95 -41.61 34.74
C CYS A 90 35.28 -40.25 34.11
N LEU A 91 34.29 -39.51 33.58
CA LEU A 91 34.51 -38.18 33.00
C LEU A 91 35.13 -37.19 34.01
N ARG A 92 34.94 -37.41 35.32
CA ARG A 92 35.53 -36.56 36.37
C ARG A 92 37.06 -36.55 36.36
N GLU A 93 37.68 -37.65 35.93
CA GLU A 93 39.14 -37.80 35.78
C GLU A 93 39.68 -37.17 34.48
N TYR A 94 38.79 -36.71 33.60
CA TYR A 94 39.20 -36.14 32.32
C TYR A 94 39.96 -34.83 32.50
N GLY A 95 41.16 -34.77 31.92
CA GLY A 95 41.99 -33.57 31.93
C GLY A 95 42.76 -33.31 33.23
N GLU A 96 42.85 -34.27 34.16
CA GLU A 96 43.70 -34.17 35.36
C GLU A 96 45.18 -33.95 35.04
N ARG A 97 45.66 -34.53 33.92
CA ARG A 97 46.99 -34.23 33.40
C ARG A 97 46.95 -32.95 32.57
N ASP A 98 47.71 -31.95 33.01
CA ASP A 98 47.88 -30.68 32.31
C ASP A 98 48.14 -30.87 30.81
N GLY A 99 47.34 -30.18 30.00
CA GLY A 99 47.46 -30.16 28.55
C GLY A 99 46.64 -31.22 27.80
N THR A 100 46.16 -32.29 28.44
CA THR A 100 45.38 -33.35 27.76
C THR A 100 44.12 -32.78 27.11
N ALA A 101 43.31 -32.04 27.87
CA ALA A 101 42.08 -31.43 27.36
C ALA A 101 42.32 -30.40 26.24
N ARG A 102 43.48 -29.73 26.25
CA ARG A 102 43.89 -28.77 25.22
C ARG A 102 44.36 -29.47 23.95
N SER A 103 45.12 -30.56 24.07
CA SER A 103 45.54 -31.39 22.92
C SER A 103 44.31 -31.93 22.20
N HIS A 104 43.40 -32.55 22.95
CA HIS A 104 42.15 -33.07 22.42
C HIS A 104 41.30 -31.99 21.75
N ALA A 105 41.23 -30.79 22.33
CA ALA A 105 40.51 -29.67 21.72
C ALA A 105 41.09 -29.27 20.36
N GLY A 106 42.42 -29.25 20.23
CA GLY A 106 43.09 -29.00 18.96
C GLY A 106 42.85 -30.10 17.92
N GLU A 107 42.92 -31.37 18.35
CA GLU A 107 42.62 -32.52 17.50
C GLU A 107 41.16 -32.54 17.02
N VAL A 108 40.21 -32.23 17.91
CA VAL A 108 38.77 -32.09 17.56
C VAL A 108 38.57 -30.95 16.58
N GLN A 109 39.24 -29.82 16.78
CA GLN A 109 39.17 -28.67 15.89
C GLN A 109 39.68 -29.03 14.48
N GLU A 110 40.86 -29.65 14.39
CA GLU A 110 41.48 -30.06 13.13
C GLU A 110 40.65 -31.13 12.41
N ALA A 111 40.27 -32.21 13.09
CA ALA A 111 39.50 -33.31 12.50
C ALA A 111 38.10 -32.87 12.05
N GLY A 112 37.45 -31.97 12.79
CA GLY A 112 36.13 -31.44 12.44
C GLY A 112 36.14 -30.34 11.37
N GLY A 113 37.32 -29.86 10.98
CA GLY A 113 37.49 -28.72 10.08
C GLY A 113 36.97 -27.41 10.66
N TRP A 114 37.09 -27.24 11.98
CA TRP A 114 36.67 -26.04 12.69
C TRP A 114 37.74 -24.95 12.62
N LYS A 115 37.34 -23.72 12.29
CA LYS A 115 38.23 -22.57 12.17
C LYS A 115 38.19 -21.69 13.41
N ASP A 116 39.30 -21.04 13.74
CA ASP A 116 39.29 -20.04 14.81
C ASP A 116 38.51 -18.79 14.37
N PHE A 117 37.81 -18.18 15.31
CA PHE A 117 37.08 -16.93 15.05
C PHE A 117 37.97 -15.82 14.48
N ALA A 118 39.22 -15.72 14.92
CA ALA A 118 40.16 -14.70 14.46
C ALA A 118 40.43 -14.79 12.95
N GLU A 119 40.38 -15.99 12.36
CA GLU A 119 40.63 -16.20 10.93
C GLU A 119 39.55 -15.54 10.06
N LEU A 120 38.28 -15.65 10.47
CA LEU A 120 37.14 -15.14 9.70
C LEU A 120 36.49 -13.89 10.32
N SER A 121 37.08 -13.32 11.37
CA SER A 121 36.53 -12.13 12.03
C SER A 121 36.47 -10.92 11.09
N ALA A 122 37.39 -10.79 10.13
CA ALA A 122 37.35 -9.71 9.14
C ALA A 122 36.20 -9.93 8.12
N GLU A 123 36.10 -11.13 7.56
CA GLU A 123 35.05 -11.51 6.61
C GLU A 123 33.64 -11.38 7.22
N LEU A 124 33.47 -11.83 8.48
CA LEU A 124 32.22 -11.62 9.21
C LEU A 124 31.92 -10.13 9.38
N GLY A 125 32.94 -9.30 9.59
CA GLY A 125 32.82 -7.85 9.74
C GLY A 125 32.29 -7.20 8.46
N GLU A 126 32.87 -7.55 7.32
CA GLU A 126 32.41 -7.08 6.01
C GLU A 126 30.99 -7.55 5.70
N TRP A 127 30.67 -8.82 5.98
CA TRP A 127 29.33 -9.35 5.81
C TRP A 127 28.30 -8.65 6.70
N LEU A 128 28.65 -8.39 7.96
CA LEU A 128 27.81 -7.63 8.89
C LEU A 128 27.64 -6.17 8.46
N ASP A 129 28.67 -5.52 7.93
CA ASP A 129 28.59 -4.13 7.45
C ASP A 129 27.64 -4.02 6.26
N ALA A 130 27.80 -4.89 5.26
CA ALA A 130 26.93 -4.93 4.09
C ALA A 130 25.46 -5.16 4.49
N ARG A 131 25.22 -6.04 5.46
CA ARG A 131 23.89 -6.27 6.00
C ARG A 131 23.36 -5.07 6.78
N ALA A 132 24.16 -4.49 7.68
CA ALA A 132 23.78 -3.33 8.49
C ALA A 132 23.46 -2.10 7.62
N TRP A 133 24.19 -1.93 6.51
CA TRP A 133 23.89 -0.94 5.49
C TRP A 133 22.52 -1.18 4.86
N THR A 134 22.24 -2.40 4.43
CA THR A 134 21.07 -2.71 3.60
C THR A 134 19.77 -2.80 4.41
N THR A 135 19.80 -3.50 5.54
CA THR A 135 18.56 -3.88 6.27
C THR A 135 18.33 -3.05 7.52
N GLY A 136 19.38 -2.51 8.16
CA GLY A 136 19.21 -1.75 9.40
C GLY A 136 18.76 -2.59 10.60
N ASP A 137 18.96 -3.90 10.55
CA ASP A 137 18.46 -4.84 11.55
C ASP A 137 18.85 -4.44 12.99
N GLY A 138 17.96 -4.77 13.92
CA GLY A 138 18.17 -4.59 15.35
C GLY A 138 19.35 -5.42 15.86
N PRO A 139 19.93 -5.07 17.02
CA PRO A 139 21.15 -5.69 17.50
C PRO A 139 21.00 -7.20 17.76
N LYS A 140 19.82 -7.66 18.20
CA LYS A 140 19.51 -9.10 18.37
C LYS A 140 19.52 -9.85 17.04
N ALA A 141 18.76 -9.37 16.05
CA ALA A 141 18.70 -9.99 14.74
C ALA A 141 20.08 -10.05 14.05
N SER A 142 20.90 -8.99 14.18
CA SER A 142 22.27 -8.99 13.67
C SER A 142 23.18 -9.99 14.40
N PHE A 143 23.02 -10.14 15.72
CA PHE A 143 23.77 -11.12 16.52
C PHE A 143 23.41 -12.56 16.13
N ASP A 144 22.11 -12.86 16.04
CA ASP A 144 21.65 -14.22 15.70
C ASP A 144 22.06 -14.59 14.27
N ALA A 145 21.98 -13.63 13.34
CA ALA A 145 22.46 -13.81 11.98
C ALA A 145 23.98 -14.03 11.91
N ALA A 146 24.77 -13.32 12.73
CA ALA A 146 26.21 -13.56 12.84
C ALA A 146 26.54 -14.94 13.41
N ALA A 147 25.81 -15.37 14.45
CA ALA A 147 25.97 -16.70 15.04
C ALA A 147 25.63 -17.82 14.03
N GLY A 148 24.56 -17.63 13.24
CA GLY A 148 24.20 -18.52 12.14
C GLY A 148 25.30 -18.60 11.08
N TRP A 149 25.80 -17.44 10.63
CA TRP A 149 26.87 -17.34 9.63
C TRP A 149 28.15 -18.09 10.07
N LEU A 150 28.52 -17.97 11.35
CA LEU A 150 29.66 -18.67 11.94
C LEU A 150 29.45 -20.19 11.97
N ARG A 151 28.27 -20.65 12.38
CA ARG A 151 27.92 -22.08 12.43
C ARG A 151 27.94 -22.73 11.05
N GLU A 152 27.37 -22.06 10.04
CA GLU A 152 27.36 -22.55 8.65
C GLU A 152 28.77 -22.76 8.08
N ARG A 153 29.73 -21.95 8.53
CA ARG A 153 31.14 -21.99 8.09
C ARG A 153 32.06 -22.77 9.02
N ARG A 154 31.51 -23.48 10.00
CA ARG A 154 32.25 -24.21 11.05
C ARG A 154 33.31 -23.34 11.73
N VAL A 155 32.96 -22.12 12.09
CA VAL A 155 33.81 -21.24 12.89
C VAL A 155 33.44 -21.41 14.35
N LEU A 156 34.45 -21.59 15.22
CA LEU A 156 34.24 -21.65 16.66
C LEU A 156 33.64 -20.32 17.15
N LEU A 157 32.49 -20.39 17.82
CA LEU A 157 31.80 -19.21 18.31
C LEU A 157 32.67 -18.46 19.35
N PRO A 158 32.93 -17.16 19.16
CA PRO A 158 33.59 -16.35 20.18
C PRO A 158 32.66 -16.19 21.39
N GLY A 159 33.17 -15.74 22.54
CA GLY A 159 32.31 -15.40 23.67
C GLY A 159 31.24 -14.35 23.30
N ALA A 160 30.03 -14.46 23.86
CA ALA A 160 28.88 -13.63 23.49
C ALA A 160 29.22 -12.13 23.50
N SER A 161 29.87 -11.64 24.56
CA SER A 161 30.26 -10.23 24.68
C SER A 161 31.21 -9.76 23.56
N ARG A 162 32.06 -10.65 23.01
CA ARG A 162 32.94 -10.33 21.88
C ARG A 162 32.13 -10.15 20.61
N LEU A 163 31.19 -11.06 20.33
CA LEU A 163 30.31 -10.96 19.17
C LEU A 163 29.35 -9.76 19.28
N SER A 164 28.75 -9.53 20.45
CA SER A 164 27.86 -8.38 20.67
C SER A 164 28.58 -7.04 20.52
N ARG A 165 29.84 -6.95 20.95
CA ARG A 165 30.66 -5.74 20.74
C ARG A 165 30.95 -5.53 19.26
N MET A 166 31.31 -6.57 18.51
CA MET A 166 31.53 -6.49 17.07
C MET A 166 30.26 -6.03 16.33
N VAL A 167 29.11 -6.66 16.63
CA VAL A 167 27.80 -6.27 16.09
C VAL A 167 27.47 -4.82 16.44
N GLY A 168 27.70 -4.41 17.68
CA GLY A 168 27.49 -3.02 18.12
C GLY A 168 28.32 -2.03 17.31
N ASN A 169 29.64 -2.28 17.20
CA ASN A 169 30.57 -1.42 16.48
C ASN A 169 30.24 -1.31 14.99
N VAL A 170 29.95 -2.44 14.32
CA VAL A 170 29.59 -2.44 12.89
C VAL A 170 28.29 -1.68 12.66
N ARG A 171 27.28 -1.87 13.52
CA ARG A 171 26.00 -1.14 13.41
C ARG A 171 26.18 0.37 13.66
N GLU A 172 27.00 0.74 14.63
CA GLU A 172 27.32 2.14 14.91
C GLU A 172 28.04 2.80 13.71
N ALA A 173 29.04 2.12 13.14
CA ALA A 173 29.74 2.59 11.94
C ALA A 173 28.79 2.71 10.74
N ALA A 174 27.90 1.74 10.51
CA ALA A 174 26.94 1.79 9.42
C ALA A 174 25.89 2.91 9.62
N ASN A 175 25.47 3.18 10.85
CA ASN A 175 24.60 4.32 11.17
C ASN A 175 25.31 5.66 10.94
N GLN A 176 26.56 5.78 11.37
CA GLN A 176 27.35 7.00 11.17
C GLN A 176 27.58 7.26 9.68
N ARG A 177 27.95 6.23 8.90
CA ARG A 177 28.03 6.31 7.44
C ARG A 177 26.72 6.80 6.82
N LEU A 178 25.58 6.27 7.25
CA LEU A 178 24.26 6.70 6.77
C LEU A 178 24.01 8.19 7.03
N TRP A 179 24.33 8.67 8.23
CA TRP A 179 24.15 10.07 8.59
C TRP A 179 25.09 10.98 7.81
N ASP A 180 26.37 10.60 7.68
CA ASP A 180 27.37 11.38 6.96
C ASP A 180 27.07 11.45 5.46
N THR A 181 26.63 10.35 4.84
CA THR A 181 26.20 10.36 3.44
C THR A 181 25.05 11.33 3.22
N LEU A 182 23.98 11.26 4.03
CA LEU A 182 22.84 12.17 3.92
C LEU A 182 23.20 13.63 4.23
N TYR A 183 24.05 13.85 5.23
CA TYR A 183 24.56 15.19 5.55
C TYR A 183 25.39 15.78 4.41
N GLY A 184 26.20 14.95 3.74
CA GLY A 184 27.04 15.31 2.61
C GLY A 184 26.24 15.77 1.38
N LEU A 185 24.99 15.32 1.21
CA LEU A 185 24.11 15.76 0.13
C LEU A 185 23.64 17.22 0.31
N LEU A 186 23.66 17.74 1.54
CA LEU A 186 23.10 19.04 1.87
C LEU A 186 24.13 20.16 1.71
N ASN A 187 23.77 21.22 1.00
CA ASN A 187 24.52 22.48 1.01
C ASN A 187 24.21 23.33 2.27
N THR A 188 25.00 24.38 2.52
CA THR A 188 24.85 25.23 3.71
C THR A 188 23.46 25.88 3.85
N GLY A 189 22.86 26.29 2.74
CA GLY A 189 21.51 26.86 2.72
C GLY A 189 20.46 25.83 3.12
N GLN A 190 20.51 24.63 2.52
CA GLN A 190 19.63 23.52 2.83
C GLN A 190 19.73 23.07 4.29
N ARG A 191 20.96 23.02 4.84
CA ARG A 191 21.17 22.72 6.27
C ARG A 191 20.49 23.75 7.16
N THR A 192 20.60 25.04 6.81
CA THR A 192 19.95 26.13 7.55
C THR A 192 18.43 26.02 7.49
N VAL A 193 17.87 25.73 6.30
CA VAL A 193 16.43 25.50 6.13
C VAL A 193 15.94 24.34 6.99
N LEU A 194 16.61 23.19 6.94
CA LEU A 194 16.24 22.02 7.74
C LEU A 194 16.32 22.29 9.24
N ASP A 195 17.40 22.92 9.72
CA ASP A 195 17.53 23.26 11.14
C ASP A 195 16.45 24.27 11.58
N SER A 196 16.03 25.19 10.70
CA SER A 196 14.96 26.14 11.00
C SER A 196 13.62 25.44 11.29
N LEU A 197 13.39 24.25 10.74
CA LEU A 197 12.17 23.46 10.98
C LEU A 197 11.98 23.10 12.46
N LEU A 198 13.07 23.03 13.23
CA LEU A 198 13.04 22.73 14.67
C LEU A 198 12.72 23.96 15.56
N THR A 199 12.51 25.12 14.94
CA THR A 199 12.21 26.38 15.66
C THR A 199 10.70 26.54 15.83
N VAL A 200 10.30 27.10 16.98
CA VAL A 200 8.92 27.52 17.23
C VAL A 200 8.84 29.02 16.95
N PRO A 201 8.11 29.47 15.92
CA PRO A 201 7.96 30.89 15.63
C PRO A 201 7.23 31.64 16.76
N ALA A 202 7.45 32.96 16.82
CA ALA A 202 6.74 33.82 17.76
C ALA A 202 5.21 33.71 17.57
N GLY A 203 4.48 33.44 18.66
CA GLY A 203 3.03 33.24 18.63
C GLY A 203 2.57 31.81 18.29
N SER A 204 3.47 30.91 17.92
CA SER A 204 3.17 29.47 17.75
C SER A 204 3.42 28.69 19.05
N ARG A 205 2.78 27.53 19.16
CA ARG A 205 3.03 26.53 20.22
C ARG A 205 3.77 25.29 19.72
N VAL A 206 3.94 25.17 18.40
CA VAL A 206 4.50 24.00 17.73
C VAL A 206 5.60 24.43 16.77
N SER A 207 6.58 23.57 16.53
CA SER A 207 7.64 23.84 15.56
C SER A 207 7.10 23.83 14.13
N GLU A 208 7.86 24.41 13.19
CA GLU A 208 7.52 24.32 11.76
C GLU A 208 7.46 22.86 11.29
N LEU A 209 8.36 22.01 11.78
CA LEU A 209 8.34 20.57 11.52
C LEU A 209 7.04 19.90 11.97
N ASP A 210 6.57 20.19 13.18
CA ASP A 210 5.33 19.63 13.73
C ASP A 210 4.10 20.11 12.93
N ARG A 211 4.12 21.38 12.49
CA ARG A 211 3.08 21.94 11.60
C ARG A 211 3.05 21.20 10.27
N LEU A 212 4.21 21.02 9.63
CA LEU A 212 4.32 20.37 8.32
C LEU A 212 4.06 18.87 8.38
N ARG A 213 4.23 18.19 9.51
CA ARG A 213 3.89 16.77 9.65
C ARG A 213 2.39 16.50 9.80
N ARG A 214 1.62 17.50 10.20
CA ARG A 214 0.20 17.34 10.47
C ARG A 214 -0.59 17.17 9.16
N GLY A 215 -1.25 16.03 9.00
CA GLY A 215 -2.19 15.79 7.90
C GLY A 215 -3.55 16.50 8.10
N PRO A 216 -4.42 16.48 7.07
CA PRO A 216 -5.76 17.05 7.15
C PRO A 216 -6.67 16.27 8.09
N VAL A 217 -7.54 16.98 8.83
CA VAL A 217 -8.43 16.39 9.86
C VAL A 217 -9.92 16.56 9.58
N ARG A 218 -10.28 17.28 8.51
CA ARG A 218 -11.68 17.59 8.15
C ARG A 218 -11.91 17.39 6.66
N VAL A 219 -13.10 16.98 6.28
CA VAL A 219 -13.50 16.85 4.86
C VAL A 219 -14.21 18.11 4.40
N SER A 220 -13.47 19.05 3.79
CA SER A 220 -14.02 20.28 3.20
C SER A 220 -13.12 20.87 2.11
N GLY A 221 -13.68 21.72 1.25
CA GLY A 221 -12.93 22.46 0.23
C GLY A 221 -11.79 23.32 0.78
N PRO A 222 -12.01 24.14 1.83
CA PRO A 222 -10.94 24.89 2.48
C PRO A 222 -9.84 24.02 3.08
N GLN A 223 -10.18 22.87 3.66
CA GLN A 223 -9.17 21.94 4.19
C GLN A 223 -8.33 21.32 3.06
N LEU A 224 -8.95 21.03 1.91
CA LEU A 224 -8.23 20.53 0.74
C LEU A 224 -7.28 21.57 0.16
N LYS A 225 -7.73 22.83 0.08
CA LYS A 225 -6.84 23.95 -0.27
C LYS A 225 -5.63 24.00 0.66
N TRP A 226 -5.86 24.00 1.98
CA TRP A 226 -4.79 24.00 2.96
C TRP A 226 -3.84 22.79 2.81
N SER A 227 -4.38 21.60 2.51
CA SER A 227 -3.57 20.40 2.31
C SER A 227 -2.67 20.51 1.08
N LEU A 228 -3.14 21.16 0.01
CA LEU A 228 -2.36 21.44 -1.19
C LEU A 228 -1.33 22.55 -0.95
N ASP A 229 -1.70 23.63 -0.25
CA ASP A 229 -0.76 24.69 0.15
C ASP A 229 0.40 24.10 0.99
N ARG A 230 0.07 23.16 1.91
CA ARG A 230 1.07 22.43 2.70
C ARG A 230 1.98 21.58 1.82
N ALA A 231 1.43 20.87 0.83
CA ALA A 231 2.22 20.03 -0.06
C ALA A 231 3.16 20.87 -0.94
N GLU A 232 2.69 22.03 -1.42
CA GLU A 232 3.50 23.03 -2.10
C GLU A 232 4.63 23.55 -1.20
N GLU A 233 4.32 23.96 0.03
CA GLU A 233 5.31 24.44 0.98
C GLU A 233 6.40 23.40 1.31
N ILE A 234 6.04 22.12 1.40
CA ILE A 234 7.01 21.04 1.61
C ILE A 234 7.87 20.83 0.35
N ALA A 235 7.26 20.90 -0.84
CA ALA A 235 8.00 20.79 -2.11
C ALA A 235 9.00 21.94 -2.28
N ASP A 236 8.61 23.16 -1.91
CA ASP A 236 9.44 24.36 -1.97
C ASP A 236 10.68 24.30 -1.06
N LEU A 237 10.73 23.37 -0.10
CA LEU A 237 11.95 23.09 0.66
C LEU A 237 13.07 22.52 -0.25
N GLY A 238 12.74 21.97 -1.42
CA GLY A 238 13.68 21.40 -2.39
C GLY A 238 14.33 20.10 -1.97
N MET A 239 13.92 19.51 -0.84
CA MET A 239 14.55 18.32 -0.27
C MET A 239 14.19 17.04 -1.04
N GLY A 240 13.01 17.01 -1.67
CA GLY A 240 12.56 15.88 -2.49
C GLY A 240 13.31 15.68 -3.80
N GLU A 241 14.05 16.70 -4.26
CA GLU A 241 14.85 16.65 -5.50
C GLU A 241 16.27 16.10 -5.28
N LEU A 242 16.68 15.92 -4.01
CA LEU A 242 17.98 15.38 -3.68
C LEU A 242 18.06 13.88 -4.01
N ASP A 243 19.14 13.49 -4.70
CA ASP A 243 19.38 12.09 -5.03
C ASP A 243 19.78 11.29 -3.79
N VAL A 244 18.80 10.54 -3.27
CA VAL A 244 18.97 9.61 -2.14
C VAL A 244 19.08 8.16 -2.60
N SER A 245 19.24 7.88 -3.90
CA SER A 245 19.30 6.52 -4.46
C SER A 245 20.45 5.68 -3.89
N GLY A 246 21.53 6.32 -3.45
CA GLY A 246 22.65 5.67 -2.76
C GLY A 246 22.32 5.15 -1.36
N ILE A 247 21.16 5.50 -0.79
CA ILE A 247 20.71 5.03 0.52
C ILE A 247 19.71 3.89 0.33
N PRO A 248 19.90 2.73 1.00
CA PRO A 248 18.92 1.66 0.94
C PRO A 248 17.52 2.14 1.39
N PRO A 249 16.44 1.89 0.61
CA PRO A 249 15.12 2.46 0.88
C PRO A 249 14.57 2.18 2.29
N ARG A 250 14.88 1.00 2.83
CA ARG A 250 14.48 0.63 4.20
C ARG A 250 15.13 1.54 5.24
N ARG A 251 16.40 1.91 5.08
CA ARG A 251 17.13 2.78 6.00
C ARG A 251 16.63 4.21 5.96
N LEU A 252 16.34 4.71 4.76
CA LEU A 252 15.72 6.02 4.59
C LEU A 252 14.34 6.05 5.26
N ALA A 253 13.54 4.99 5.08
CA ALA A 253 12.23 4.86 5.73
C ALA A 253 12.32 4.73 7.26
N GLU A 254 13.33 4.07 7.80
CA GLU A 254 13.58 4.01 9.24
C GLU A 254 13.89 5.41 9.82
N LEU A 255 14.76 6.18 9.15
CA LEU A 255 15.06 7.55 9.54
C LEU A 255 13.86 8.47 9.41
N SER A 256 13.09 8.36 8.33
CA SER A 256 11.91 9.20 8.12
C SER A 256 10.82 8.90 9.15
N ARG A 257 10.59 7.63 9.52
CA ARG A 257 9.69 7.26 10.62
C ARG A 257 10.15 7.81 11.96
N TYR A 258 11.44 7.63 12.29
CA TYR A 258 12.01 8.21 13.51
C TYR A 258 11.84 9.74 13.55
N GLY A 259 11.99 10.37 12.40
CA GLY A 259 11.60 11.75 12.16
C GLY A 259 10.13 11.97 12.50
N VAL A 260 9.21 11.47 11.69
CA VAL A 260 7.75 11.72 11.79
C VAL A 260 7.21 11.50 13.21
N ASP A 261 7.63 10.43 13.88
CA ASP A 261 7.10 10.04 15.19
C ASP A 261 7.80 10.75 16.36
N GLY A 262 9.02 11.22 16.17
CA GLY A 262 9.84 11.83 17.22
C GLY A 262 9.54 13.31 17.48
N GLU A 263 9.69 13.73 18.74
CA GLU A 263 9.58 15.13 19.14
C GLU A 263 10.74 15.99 18.61
N ALA A 264 10.42 17.21 18.16
CA ALA A 264 11.43 18.17 17.69
C ALA A 264 12.54 18.48 18.72
N THR A 265 12.23 18.40 20.01
CA THR A 265 13.17 18.60 21.13
C THR A 265 14.23 17.50 21.22
N LEU A 266 13.89 16.25 20.84
CA LEU A 266 14.82 15.13 20.82
C LEU A 266 15.87 15.30 19.73
N PHE A 267 15.48 15.84 18.57
CA PHE A 267 16.41 16.03 17.46
C PHE A 267 17.51 17.04 17.79
N LYS A 268 17.23 18.06 18.61
CA LYS A 268 18.23 19.03 19.07
C LYS A 268 19.34 18.43 19.92
N ARG A 269 19.15 17.24 20.48
CA ARG A 269 20.17 16.54 21.29
C ARG A 269 21.14 15.71 20.45
N HIS A 270 20.81 15.46 19.17
CA HIS A 270 21.68 14.72 18.27
C HIS A 270 22.79 15.62 17.73
N ASN A 271 23.91 14.99 17.36
CA ASN A 271 24.94 15.66 16.57
C ASN A 271 24.37 16.12 15.21
N ASP A 272 25.06 17.05 14.57
CA ASP A 272 24.57 17.71 13.34
C ASP A 272 24.30 16.71 12.21
N ALA A 273 25.19 15.73 12.00
CA ALA A 273 25.04 14.71 10.96
C ALA A 273 23.75 13.92 11.14
N ARG A 274 23.53 13.35 12.34
CA ARG A 274 22.31 12.57 12.65
C ARG A 274 21.06 13.44 12.58
N ARG A 275 21.10 14.65 13.16
CA ARG A 275 19.97 15.58 13.18
C ARG A 275 19.52 15.93 11.77
N LEU A 276 20.43 16.39 10.92
CA LEU A 276 20.13 16.83 9.56
C LEU A 276 19.82 15.67 8.63
N ALA A 277 20.47 14.51 8.79
CA ALA A 277 20.08 13.29 8.06
C ALA A 277 18.64 12.86 8.37
N THR A 278 18.22 12.97 9.63
CA THR A 278 16.85 12.66 10.06
C THR A 278 15.85 13.66 9.47
N LEU A 279 16.18 14.96 9.51
CA LEU A 279 15.34 16.02 8.95
C LEU A 279 15.22 15.91 7.43
N LEU A 280 16.31 15.62 6.72
CA LEU A 280 16.30 15.35 5.28
C LEU A 280 15.40 14.15 4.96
N ALA A 281 15.61 13.00 5.62
CA ALA A 281 14.78 11.81 5.40
C ALA A 281 13.30 12.10 5.68
N THR A 282 13.00 12.91 6.69
CA THR A 282 11.63 13.35 7.00
C THR A 282 11.07 14.22 5.88
N ALA A 283 11.80 15.24 5.42
CA ALA A 283 11.33 16.17 4.40
C ALA A 283 11.10 15.46 3.05
N VAL A 284 12.01 14.56 2.65
CA VAL A 284 11.83 13.68 1.48
C VAL A 284 10.54 12.87 1.61
N HIS A 285 10.32 12.23 2.76
CA HIS A 285 9.11 11.45 3.00
C HIS A 285 7.83 12.32 2.96
N LEU A 286 7.87 13.50 3.58
CA LEU A 286 6.73 14.43 3.61
C LEU A 286 6.37 14.99 2.24
N THR A 287 7.33 15.10 1.32
CA THR A 287 7.11 15.55 -0.07
C THR A 287 6.07 14.65 -0.74
N THR A 288 6.26 13.33 -0.67
CA THR A 288 5.31 12.36 -1.23
C THR A 288 4.06 12.20 -0.36
N ARG A 289 4.23 12.16 0.97
CA ARG A 289 3.11 11.90 1.91
C ARG A 289 2.08 13.02 1.92
N SER A 290 2.48 14.27 1.75
CA SER A 290 1.57 15.42 1.73
C SER A 290 0.66 15.43 0.50
N VAL A 291 1.15 14.96 -0.65
CA VAL A 291 0.34 14.73 -1.86
C VAL A 291 -0.63 13.58 -1.64
N ASP A 292 -0.17 12.47 -1.04
CA ASP A 292 -1.04 11.35 -0.67
C ASP A 292 -2.19 11.80 0.25
N ASP A 293 -1.89 12.62 1.27
CA ASP A 293 -2.88 13.19 2.18
C ASP A 293 -3.91 14.07 1.43
N ALA A 294 -3.45 14.90 0.49
CA ALA A 294 -4.31 15.77 -0.29
C ALA A 294 -5.24 14.99 -1.22
N LEU A 295 -4.74 13.94 -1.88
CA LEU A 295 -5.51 13.09 -2.78
C LEU A 295 -6.47 12.17 -2.03
N ASP A 296 -6.08 11.65 -0.86
CA ASP A 296 -6.97 10.93 0.05
C ASP A 296 -8.14 11.82 0.49
N LEU A 297 -7.86 13.07 0.85
CA LEU A 297 -8.90 14.04 1.19
C LEU A 297 -9.78 14.39 -0.01
N LEU A 298 -9.19 14.54 -1.21
CA LEU A 298 -9.92 14.82 -2.45
C LEU A 298 -10.90 13.70 -2.80
N GLU A 299 -10.46 12.44 -2.71
CA GLU A 299 -11.29 11.26 -2.94
C GLU A 299 -12.54 11.29 -2.05
N VAL A 300 -12.33 11.44 -0.74
CA VAL A 300 -13.42 11.45 0.24
C VAL A 300 -14.32 12.68 0.05
N LEU A 301 -13.74 13.84 -0.28
CA LEU A 301 -14.48 15.07 -0.55
C LEU A 301 -15.41 14.91 -1.76
N ILE A 302 -14.90 14.40 -2.88
CA ILE A 302 -15.70 14.18 -4.10
C ILE A 302 -16.80 13.15 -3.83
N ALA A 303 -16.44 11.99 -3.29
CA ALA A 303 -17.40 10.91 -3.06
C ALA A 303 -18.52 11.33 -2.10
N THR A 304 -18.18 11.94 -0.96
CA THR A 304 -19.14 12.12 0.15
C THR A 304 -19.81 13.48 0.22
N LYS A 305 -19.08 14.56 -0.11
CA LYS A 305 -19.57 15.95 0.02
C LYS A 305 -20.07 16.52 -1.30
N LEU A 306 -19.69 15.93 -2.43
CA LEU A 306 -20.17 16.31 -3.76
C LEU A 306 -21.18 15.28 -4.27
N LEU A 307 -20.74 14.12 -4.75
CA LEU A 307 -21.58 13.14 -5.44
C LEU A 307 -22.73 12.62 -4.56
N ALA A 308 -22.41 11.92 -3.47
CA ALA A 308 -23.43 11.34 -2.59
C ALA A 308 -24.29 12.40 -1.88
N ARG A 309 -23.80 13.65 -1.74
CA ARG A 309 -24.63 14.73 -1.18
C ARG A 309 -25.62 15.24 -2.22
N ALA A 310 -25.21 15.41 -3.47
CA ALA A 310 -26.10 15.83 -4.54
C ALA A 310 -27.21 14.80 -4.77
N GLU A 311 -26.87 13.51 -4.85
CA GLU A 311 -27.85 12.42 -4.97
C GLU A 311 -28.89 12.44 -3.84
N ARG A 312 -28.45 12.57 -2.57
CA ARG A 312 -29.36 12.63 -1.42
C ARG A 312 -30.30 13.83 -1.44
N GLU A 313 -29.79 15.01 -1.82
CA GLU A 313 -30.64 16.21 -1.92
C GLU A 313 -31.62 16.08 -3.08
N THR A 314 -31.20 15.54 -4.23
CA THR A 314 -32.07 15.28 -5.36
C THR A 314 -33.15 14.26 -5.02
N ALA A 315 -32.82 13.17 -4.34
CA ALA A 315 -33.79 12.19 -3.86
C ALA A 315 -34.81 12.84 -2.90
N LYS A 316 -34.33 13.68 -1.97
CA LYS A 316 -35.17 14.44 -1.05
C LYS A 316 -36.12 15.39 -1.78
N GLU A 317 -35.64 16.12 -2.79
CA GLU A 317 -36.49 17.01 -3.59
C GLU A 317 -37.52 16.22 -4.42
N LYS A 318 -37.10 15.12 -5.06
CA LYS A 318 -38.04 14.21 -5.76
C LYS A 318 -39.14 13.69 -4.83
N MET A 319 -38.81 13.31 -3.60
CA MET A 319 -39.79 12.87 -2.61
C MET A 319 -40.75 13.99 -2.19
N LYS A 320 -40.29 15.25 -2.10
CA LYS A 320 -41.16 16.39 -1.80
C LYS A 320 -42.11 16.72 -2.95
N THR A 321 -41.67 16.57 -4.20
CA THR A 321 -42.50 16.85 -5.38
C THR A 321 -43.45 15.72 -5.74
N LEU A 322 -43.18 14.49 -5.28
CA LEU A 322 -43.97 13.29 -5.59
C LEU A 322 -45.48 13.46 -5.38
N PRO A 323 -45.98 13.98 -4.23
CA PRO A 323 -47.42 14.17 -4.05
C PRO A 323 -48.05 15.16 -5.03
N ARG A 324 -47.28 16.15 -5.50
CA ARG A 324 -47.76 17.10 -6.53
C ARG A 324 -47.81 16.44 -7.90
N VAL A 325 -46.83 15.59 -8.22
CA VAL A 325 -46.81 14.79 -9.45
C VAL A 325 -47.98 13.80 -9.46
N GLU A 326 -48.23 13.08 -8.36
CA GLU A 326 -49.36 12.15 -8.23
C GLU A 326 -50.71 12.86 -8.45
N ARG A 327 -50.90 14.05 -7.84
CA ARG A 327 -52.12 14.85 -8.04
C ARG A 327 -52.26 15.38 -9.47
N ALA A 328 -51.17 15.86 -10.07
CA ALA A 328 -51.18 16.37 -11.43
C ALA A 328 -51.35 15.24 -12.46
N GLY A 329 -50.86 14.02 -12.16
CA GLY A 329 -50.99 12.82 -12.98
C GLY A 329 -52.39 12.19 -12.95
N ALA A 330 -53.12 12.33 -11.84
CA ALA A 330 -54.45 11.76 -11.70
C ALA A 330 -55.42 12.25 -12.79
N LYS A 331 -55.45 13.56 -13.08
CA LYS A 331 -56.40 14.13 -14.06
C LYS A 331 -56.15 13.65 -15.50
N PRO A 332 -54.92 13.70 -16.05
CA PRO A 332 -54.63 13.09 -17.34
C PRO A 332 -54.87 11.58 -17.36
N ALA A 333 -54.53 10.84 -16.30
CA ALA A 333 -54.78 9.40 -16.24
C ALA A 333 -56.28 9.09 -16.36
N THR A 334 -57.12 9.81 -15.63
CA THR A 334 -58.58 9.69 -15.72
C THR A 334 -59.12 10.08 -17.09
N ALA A 335 -58.62 11.18 -17.68
CA ALA A 335 -59.00 11.60 -19.03
C ALA A 335 -58.60 10.56 -20.09
N PHE A 336 -57.39 10.00 -20.01
CA PHE A 336 -56.91 8.95 -20.91
C PHE A 336 -57.67 7.63 -20.71
N GLN A 337 -58.03 7.26 -19.49
CA GLN A 337 -58.88 6.10 -19.22
C GLN A 337 -60.24 6.24 -19.92
N ALA A 338 -60.86 7.42 -19.82
CA ALA A 338 -62.13 7.70 -20.52
C ALA A 338 -62.00 7.57 -22.05
N VAL A 339 -60.87 7.98 -22.62
CA VAL A 339 -60.57 7.75 -24.05
C VAL A 339 -60.47 6.25 -24.32
N PHE A 340 -59.63 5.51 -23.60
CA PHE A 340 -59.47 4.06 -23.79
C PHE A 340 -60.80 3.30 -23.67
N ASP A 341 -61.62 3.61 -22.68
CA ASP A 341 -62.90 2.94 -22.41
C ASP A 341 -63.97 3.20 -23.49
N THR A 342 -63.78 4.24 -24.31
CA THR A 342 -64.79 4.71 -25.27
C THR A 342 -64.36 4.60 -26.73
N THR A 343 -63.07 4.71 -27.03
CA THR A 343 -62.55 4.71 -28.41
C THR A 343 -61.82 3.43 -28.80
N SER A 344 -61.51 2.55 -27.84
CA SER A 344 -60.85 1.27 -28.10
C SER A 344 -61.85 0.12 -28.10
N GLU A 345 -61.57 -0.90 -28.92
CA GLU A 345 -62.23 -2.20 -28.82
C GLU A 345 -61.98 -2.79 -27.42
N GLN A 346 -63.05 -3.20 -26.75
CA GLN A 346 -62.97 -3.75 -25.40
C GLN A 346 -63.06 -5.27 -25.47
N VAL A 347 -62.12 -5.96 -24.84
CA VAL A 347 -62.13 -7.42 -24.75
C VAL A 347 -62.59 -7.81 -23.35
N ASP A 348 -63.68 -8.55 -23.24
CA ASP A 348 -64.09 -9.12 -21.96
C ASP A 348 -63.06 -10.21 -21.54
N PRO A 349 -62.36 -10.06 -20.41
CA PRO A 349 -61.31 -10.99 -20.02
C PRO A 349 -61.82 -12.36 -19.58
N ASN A 350 -63.12 -12.52 -19.30
CA ASN A 350 -63.73 -13.78 -18.90
C ASN A 350 -64.38 -14.52 -20.07
N THR A 351 -64.90 -13.80 -21.06
CA THR A 351 -65.61 -14.40 -22.22
C THR A 351 -64.83 -14.31 -23.53
N GLY A 352 -63.83 -13.44 -23.63
CA GLY A 352 -63.02 -13.19 -24.82
C GLY A 352 -63.74 -12.39 -25.91
N GLU A 353 -64.93 -11.85 -25.61
CA GLU A 353 -65.78 -11.16 -26.59
C GLU A 353 -65.27 -9.73 -26.84
N ILE A 354 -65.18 -9.33 -28.11
CA ILE A 354 -64.69 -8.01 -28.53
C ILE A 354 -65.88 -7.09 -28.81
N SER A 355 -66.01 -6.03 -28.01
CA SER A 355 -67.00 -4.98 -28.21
C SER A 355 -66.40 -3.81 -28.99
N ALA A 356 -67.14 -3.32 -30.00
CA ALA A 356 -66.75 -2.17 -30.80
C ALA A 356 -66.63 -0.87 -29.95
N PRO A 357 -65.84 0.13 -30.41
CA PRO A 357 -65.73 1.41 -29.75
C PRO A 357 -67.10 2.06 -29.52
N LYS A 358 -67.31 2.64 -28.33
CA LYS A 358 -68.55 3.35 -27.99
C LYS A 358 -68.67 4.72 -28.67
N VAL A 359 -67.55 5.27 -29.13
CA VAL A 359 -67.45 6.60 -29.71
C VAL A 359 -66.61 6.57 -30.99
N GLU A 360 -67.16 7.09 -32.09
CA GLU A 360 -66.51 7.08 -33.41
C GLU A 360 -66.03 8.47 -33.88
N THR A 361 -66.40 9.55 -33.17
CA THR A 361 -66.05 10.92 -33.58
C THR A 361 -65.20 11.66 -32.54
N LEU A 362 -64.30 12.53 -33.01
CA LEU A 362 -63.44 13.36 -32.15
C LEU A 362 -64.27 14.26 -31.22
N ALA A 363 -65.40 14.77 -31.69
CA ALA A 363 -66.28 15.64 -30.90
C ALA A 363 -66.88 14.88 -29.71
N ALA A 364 -67.43 13.69 -29.96
CA ALA A 364 -67.98 12.84 -28.90
C ALA A 364 -66.89 12.31 -27.95
N MET A 365 -65.66 12.08 -28.43
CA MET A 365 -64.53 11.70 -27.58
C MET A 365 -64.22 12.82 -26.57
N TRP A 366 -64.18 14.06 -27.04
CA TRP A 366 -63.94 15.21 -26.17
C TRP A 366 -65.08 15.44 -25.17
N GLU A 367 -66.33 15.18 -25.55
CA GLU A 367 -67.48 15.25 -24.64
C GLU A 367 -67.33 14.24 -23.49
N GLN A 368 -66.86 13.01 -23.78
CA GLN A 368 -66.58 12.01 -22.75
C GLN A 368 -65.42 12.42 -21.84
N ILE A 369 -64.35 13.01 -22.38
CA ILE A 369 -63.24 13.53 -21.55
C ILE A 369 -63.73 14.66 -20.65
N GLU A 370 -64.49 15.62 -21.20
CA GLU A 370 -64.97 16.82 -20.50
C GLU A 370 -66.01 16.49 -19.41
N ALA A 371 -66.72 15.37 -19.56
CA ALA A 371 -67.60 14.82 -18.53
C ALA A 371 -66.85 14.32 -17.27
N VAL A 372 -65.58 13.93 -17.41
CA VAL A 372 -64.77 13.41 -16.29
C VAL A 372 -63.74 14.43 -15.79
N VAL A 373 -63.14 15.21 -16.70
CA VAL A 373 -62.16 16.25 -16.38
C VAL A 373 -62.37 17.46 -17.30
N PRO A 374 -62.69 18.65 -16.76
CA PRO A 374 -62.81 19.87 -17.57
C PRO A 374 -61.51 20.19 -18.31
N ARG A 375 -61.62 20.69 -19.56
CA ARG A 375 -60.44 20.97 -20.40
C ARG A 375 -59.43 21.94 -19.78
N SER A 376 -59.90 22.96 -19.06
CA SER A 376 -59.04 23.92 -18.36
C SER A 376 -58.23 23.26 -17.24
N GLU A 377 -58.84 22.32 -16.52
CA GLU A 377 -58.17 21.56 -15.47
C GLU A 377 -57.19 20.53 -16.01
N LEU A 378 -57.53 19.89 -17.14
CA LEU A 378 -56.62 18.99 -17.85
C LEU A 378 -55.39 19.75 -18.36
N ALA A 379 -55.58 20.91 -18.99
CA ALA A 379 -54.49 21.76 -19.45
C ALA A 379 -53.59 22.21 -18.29
N ALA A 380 -54.18 22.64 -17.16
CA ALA A 380 -53.43 23.02 -15.97
C ALA A 380 -52.67 21.84 -15.36
N ALA A 381 -53.26 20.65 -15.33
CA ALA A 381 -52.60 19.45 -14.82
C ALA A 381 -51.43 19.00 -15.70
N ILE A 382 -51.60 19.03 -17.03
CA ILE A 382 -50.52 18.76 -17.99
C ILE A 382 -49.39 19.78 -17.86
N ALA A 383 -49.71 21.07 -17.74
CA ALA A 383 -48.71 22.11 -17.51
C ALA A 383 -47.94 21.89 -16.20
N ALA A 384 -48.64 21.57 -15.11
CA ALA A 384 -48.02 21.25 -13.83
C ALA A 384 -47.13 19.99 -13.91
N LEU A 385 -47.51 18.98 -14.70
CA LEU A 385 -46.65 17.82 -14.95
C LEU A 385 -45.38 18.24 -15.68
N PHE A 386 -45.47 19.01 -16.77
CA PHE A 386 -44.28 19.50 -17.49
C PHE A 386 -43.34 20.35 -16.61
N GLU A 387 -43.86 21.06 -15.60
CA GLU A 387 -43.03 21.76 -14.62
C GLU A 387 -42.37 20.84 -13.58
N LEU A 388 -43.04 19.75 -13.20
CA LEU A 388 -42.65 18.88 -12.09
C LEU A 388 -41.86 17.64 -12.52
N THR A 389 -41.96 17.23 -13.78
CA THR A 389 -41.23 16.09 -14.31
C THR A 389 -40.05 16.54 -15.18
N PRO A 390 -38.96 15.75 -15.22
CA PRO A 390 -37.87 16.00 -16.14
C PRO A 390 -38.37 15.98 -17.61
N PRO A 391 -37.72 16.72 -18.51
CA PRO A 391 -37.94 16.61 -19.95
C PRO A 391 -37.81 15.16 -20.44
N LEU A 392 -38.53 14.81 -21.51
CA LEU A 392 -38.53 13.44 -22.08
C LEU A 392 -37.13 12.97 -22.53
N ASP A 393 -36.24 13.88 -22.89
CA ASP A 393 -34.85 13.64 -23.28
C ASP A 393 -33.86 13.71 -22.10
N SER A 394 -34.35 13.89 -20.86
CA SER A 394 -33.53 13.86 -19.64
C SER A 394 -33.15 12.43 -19.28
N ASP A 395 -31.87 12.19 -19.01
CA ASP A 395 -31.45 10.96 -18.33
C ASP A 395 -31.79 11.02 -16.83
N ALA A 396 -31.67 9.87 -16.14
CA ALA A 396 -31.91 9.75 -14.70
C ALA A 396 -30.97 10.63 -13.85
N ASP A 397 -29.83 11.01 -14.43
CA ASP A 397 -28.73 11.70 -13.75
C ASP A 397 -28.83 13.23 -13.77
N GLN A 398 -29.58 13.80 -14.74
CA GLN A 398 -29.65 15.23 -14.97
C GLN A 398 -29.96 16.03 -13.71
N ALA A 399 -30.91 15.57 -12.91
CA ALA A 399 -31.36 16.26 -11.71
C ALA A 399 -30.27 16.34 -10.62
N TRP A 400 -29.49 15.27 -10.41
CA TRP A 400 -28.42 15.30 -9.40
C TRP A 400 -27.16 15.99 -9.91
N ARG A 401 -26.87 15.89 -11.21
CA ARG A 401 -25.81 16.68 -11.86
C ARG A 401 -26.10 18.18 -11.82
N ALA A 402 -27.35 18.60 -12.04
CA ALA A 402 -27.74 20.00 -11.85
C ALA A 402 -27.53 20.44 -10.39
N MET A 403 -27.86 19.58 -9.41
CA MET A 403 -27.59 19.85 -8.00
C MET A 403 -26.09 19.95 -7.68
N LEU A 404 -25.22 19.18 -8.34
CA LEU A 404 -23.77 19.33 -8.19
C LEU A 404 -23.29 20.73 -8.58
N ILE A 405 -23.77 21.30 -9.68
CA ILE A 405 -23.32 22.61 -10.18
C ILE A 405 -23.49 23.70 -9.12
N THR A 406 -24.56 23.63 -8.33
CA THR A 406 -24.80 24.58 -7.21
C THR A 406 -23.73 24.52 -6.11
N ARG A 407 -22.97 23.42 -6.03
CA ARG A 407 -21.91 23.18 -5.03
C ARG A 407 -20.54 23.69 -5.47
N PHE A 408 -20.44 24.46 -6.56
CA PHE A 408 -19.16 24.97 -7.07
C PHE A 408 -18.30 25.68 -6.01
N GLY A 409 -18.92 26.33 -5.01
CA GLY A 409 -18.21 26.95 -3.89
C GLY A 409 -17.31 26.00 -3.09
N THR A 410 -17.59 24.68 -3.09
CA THR A 410 -16.77 23.65 -2.45
C THR A 410 -15.48 23.38 -3.22
N VAL A 411 -15.55 23.43 -4.56
CA VAL A 411 -14.44 23.08 -5.46
C VAL A 411 -13.52 24.27 -5.74
N ARG A 412 -14.13 25.46 -5.87
CA ARG A 412 -13.44 26.72 -6.22
C ARG A 412 -12.12 26.97 -5.46
N PRO A 413 -12.01 26.73 -4.13
CA PRO A 413 -10.80 27.09 -3.39
C PRO A 413 -9.54 26.31 -3.80
N PHE A 414 -9.68 25.08 -4.28
CA PHE A 414 -8.54 24.18 -4.47
C PHE A 414 -8.23 23.84 -5.93
N LEU A 415 -9.14 24.11 -6.88
CA LEU A 415 -9.01 23.62 -8.26
C LEU A 415 -7.69 24.05 -8.92
N LYS A 416 -7.28 25.31 -8.76
CA LYS A 416 -6.02 25.82 -9.32
C LYS A 416 -4.79 25.17 -8.68
N LEU A 417 -4.82 24.99 -7.36
CA LEU A 417 -3.74 24.36 -6.61
C LEU A 417 -3.62 22.87 -6.92
N LEU A 418 -4.75 22.18 -7.14
CA LEU A 418 -4.75 20.75 -7.45
C LEU A 418 -3.89 20.47 -8.68
N VAL A 419 -4.04 21.27 -9.74
CA VAL A 419 -3.28 21.13 -10.98
C VAL A 419 -1.83 21.60 -10.83
N LYS A 420 -1.58 22.61 -10.00
CA LYS A 420 -0.24 23.18 -9.78
C LYS A 420 0.65 22.25 -8.94
N VAL A 421 0.11 21.72 -7.86
CA VAL A 421 0.87 21.02 -6.80
C VAL A 421 1.02 19.53 -7.09
N VAL A 422 0.01 18.92 -7.73
CA VAL A 422 0.03 17.49 -8.02
C VAL A 422 0.54 17.28 -9.43
N ASP A 423 1.66 16.56 -9.56
CA ASP A 423 2.26 16.23 -10.85
C ASP A 423 1.52 15.05 -11.48
N PHE A 424 0.40 15.34 -12.12
CA PHE A 424 -0.43 14.35 -12.78
C PHE A 424 0.13 13.93 -14.14
N ASP A 425 0.10 12.61 -14.36
CA ASP A 425 0.20 11.96 -15.66
C ASP A 425 -1.00 11.04 -15.90
N ALA A 426 -1.09 10.50 -17.12
CA ALA A 426 -2.19 9.64 -17.51
C ALA A 426 -1.77 8.53 -18.48
N THR A 427 -2.59 7.48 -18.54
CA THR A 427 -2.60 6.55 -19.67
C THR A 427 -3.23 7.23 -20.90
N PRO A 428 -3.14 6.64 -22.11
CA PRO A 428 -3.79 7.18 -23.30
C PRO A 428 -5.29 7.46 -23.10
N GLU A 429 -5.98 6.62 -22.34
CA GLU A 429 -7.40 6.77 -22.01
C GLU A 429 -7.67 7.95 -21.07
N GLY A 430 -6.77 8.23 -20.12
CA GLY A 430 -6.90 9.33 -19.17
C GLY A 430 -6.45 10.69 -19.70
N ALA A 431 -5.66 10.71 -20.78
CA ALA A 431 -5.03 11.93 -21.29
C ALA A 431 -6.02 13.05 -21.67
N PRO A 432 -7.17 12.79 -22.35
CA PRO A 432 -8.14 13.85 -22.66
C PRO A 432 -8.73 14.51 -21.40
N VAL A 433 -9.08 13.70 -20.39
CA VAL A 433 -9.64 14.19 -19.13
C VAL A 433 -8.60 14.95 -18.31
N LEU A 434 -7.34 14.50 -18.31
CA LEU A 434 -6.26 15.23 -17.66
C LEU A 434 -5.99 16.58 -18.33
N ALA A 435 -5.99 16.63 -19.67
CA ALA A 435 -5.85 17.89 -20.42
C ALA A 435 -6.99 18.86 -20.09
N ALA A 436 -8.24 18.38 -20.06
CA ALA A 436 -9.40 19.16 -19.65
C ALA A 436 -9.29 19.66 -18.20
N LEU A 437 -8.82 18.82 -17.25
CA LEU A 437 -8.59 19.23 -15.87
C LEU A 437 -7.56 20.37 -15.79
N LYS A 438 -6.47 20.26 -16.56
CA LYS A 438 -5.40 21.26 -16.60
C LYS A 438 -5.85 22.61 -17.18
N SER A 439 -6.85 22.65 -18.06
CA SER A 439 -7.37 23.90 -18.64
C SER A 439 -8.43 24.61 -17.77
N LEU A 440 -9.09 23.90 -16.84
CA LEU A 440 -10.16 24.50 -16.02
C LEU A 440 -9.77 25.81 -15.29
N PRO A 441 -8.55 25.98 -14.73
CA PRO A 441 -8.14 27.22 -14.10
C PRO A 441 -8.31 28.49 -14.96
N GLU A 442 -8.21 28.36 -16.28
CA GLU A 442 -8.32 29.46 -17.25
C GLU A 442 -9.78 29.87 -17.50
N LEU A 443 -10.72 28.92 -17.34
CA LEU A 443 -12.15 29.15 -17.48
C LEU A 443 -12.74 29.86 -16.25
N MET A 444 -12.11 29.69 -15.09
CA MET A 444 -12.64 30.17 -13.82
C MET A 444 -12.79 31.69 -13.75
N GLY A 445 -14.01 32.15 -13.53
CA GLY A 445 -14.33 33.58 -13.34
C GLY A 445 -14.59 34.35 -14.63
N ARG A 446 -14.48 33.69 -15.79
CA ARG A 446 -14.84 34.28 -17.07
C ARG A 446 -16.36 34.43 -17.19
N LYS A 447 -16.78 35.54 -17.80
CA LYS A 447 -18.19 35.83 -18.09
C LYS A 447 -18.72 35.04 -19.29
N LYS A 448 -17.87 34.82 -20.30
CA LYS A 448 -18.20 34.10 -21.54
C LYS A 448 -17.12 33.06 -21.84
N VAL A 449 -17.57 31.83 -22.03
CA VAL A 449 -16.77 30.68 -22.48
C VAL A 449 -17.55 30.07 -23.64
N GLY A 450 -16.88 29.83 -24.76
CA GLY A 450 -17.48 29.22 -25.95
C GLY A 450 -17.25 27.71 -26.02
N PRO A 451 -18.03 26.96 -26.83
CA PRO A 451 -17.86 25.52 -27.01
C PRO A 451 -16.49 25.11 -27.56
N GLY A 452 -15.84 25.95 -28.37
CA GLY A 452 -14.51 25.69 -28.91
C GLY A 452 -13.38 25.82 -27.89
N GLU A 453 -13.68 26.26 -26.67
CA GLU A 453 -12.71 26.40 -25.57
C GLU A 453 -12.77 25.24 -24.57
N ILE A 454 -13.68 24.28 -24.80
CA ILE A 454 -13.83 23.08 -23.98
C ILE A 454 -13.78 21.84 -24.87
N ASP A 455 -13.38 20.71 -24.28
CA ASP A 455 -13.51 19.43 -24.93
C ASP A 455 -14.97 18.95 -24.84
N THR A 456 -15.71 19.11 -25.93
CA THR A 456 -17.11 18.69 -26.03
C THR A 456 -17.31 17.18 -26.13
N GLU A 457 -16.27 16.40 -26.42
CA GLU A 457 -16.34 14.93 -26.49
C GLU A 457 -16.51 14.31 -25.10
N LEU A 458 -16.04 15.00 -24.06
CA LEU A 458 -16.25 14.59 -22.66
C LEU A 458 -17.71 14.70 -22.20
N LEU A 459 -18.54 15.44 -22.93
CA LEU A 459 -19.94 15.71 -22.59
C LEU A 459 -20.85 14.54 -23.00
N ALA A 460 -20.96 13.54 -22.12
CA ALA A 460 -21.89 12.43 -22.28
C ALA A 460 -23.21 12.65 -21.52
N GLY A 461 -24.32 12.17 -22.09
CA GLY A 461 -25.65 12.21 -21.47
C GLY A 461 -26.08 13.63 -21.08
N SER A 462 -26.64 13.77 -19.88
CA SER A 462 -27.15 15.04 -19.35
C SER A 462 -26.10 16.14 -19.18
N TRP A 463 -24.80 15.82 -19.13
CA TRP A 463 -23.77 16.85 -19.13
C TRP A 463 -23.83 17.71 -20.38
N ARG A 464 -24.11 17.14 -21.55
CA ARG A 464 -24.20 17.90 -22.81
C ARG A 464 -25.26 19.00 -22.73
N ARG A 465 -26.42 18.67 -22.18
CA ARG A 465 -27.51 19.63 -21.97
C ARG A 465 -27.17 20.65 -20.87
N LEU A 466 -26.65 20.20 -19.73
CA LEU A 466 -26.32 21.08 -18.60
C LEU A 466 -25.19 22.05 -18.92
N VAL A 467 -24.29 21.70 -19.85
CA VAL A 467 -23.13 22.52 -20.21
C VAL A 467 -23.40 23.41 -21.42
N LEU A 468 -24.10 22.91 -22.45
CA LEU A 468 -24.29 23.64 -23.72
C LEU A 468 -25.68 24.28 -23.86
N ALA A 469 -26.68 23.86 -23.07
CA ALA A 469 -28.07 24.25 -23.23
C ALA A 469 -28.76 24.50 -21.87
N ALA A 470 -28.02 25.06 -20.89
CA ALA A 470 -28.61 25.40 -19.60
C ALA A 470 -29.69 26.49 -19.75
N PRO A 471 -30.76 26.50 -18.94
CA PRO A 471 -31.95 27.36 -19.14
C PRO A 471 -31.68 28.87 -19.18
N ASN A 472 -30.55 29.32 -18.63
CA ASN A 472 -30.16 30.74 -18.56
C ASN A 472 -28.87 31.05 -19.32
N LEU A 473 -28.47 30.16 -20.24
CA LEU A 473 -27.22 30.27 -20.97
C LEU A 473 -27.41 31.11 -22.23
N GLU A 474 -26.56 32.11 -22.45
CA GLU A 474 -26.58 32.89 -23.70
C GLU A 474 -26.26 31.97 -24.89
N PRO A 475 -26.94 32.13 -26.05
CA PRO A 475 -26.64 31.34 -27.24
C PRO A 475 -25.15 31.38 -27.61
N GLY A 476 -24.55 30.22 -27.86
CA GLY A 476 -23.13 30.10 -28.20
C GLY A 476 -22.18 30.20 -27.01
N THR A 477 -22.68 30.22 -25.77
CA THR A 477 -21.87 30.15 -24.55
C THR A 477 -22.00 28.80 -23.85
N VAL A 478 -21.14 28.56 -22.86
CA VAL A 478 -20.98 27.32 -22.11
C VAL A 478 -21.14 27.59 -20.61
N ASP A 479 -21.89 26.74 -19.90
CA ASP A 479 -21.83 26.70 -18.45
C ASP A 479 -20.53 26.02 -18.01
N TRP A 480 -19.48 26.82 -17.87
CA TRP A 480 -18.16 26.31 -17.49
C TRP A 480 -18.14 25.70 -16.07
N LYS A 481 -19.09 26.02 -15.18
CA LYS A 481 -19.21 25.34 -13.88
C LYS A 481 -19.77 23.94 -14.06
N GLY A 482 -20.74 23.78 -14.95
CA GLY A 482 -21.19 22.48 -15.44
C GLY A 482 -20.03 21.67 -16.00
N TYR A 483 -19.20 22.29 -16.85
CA TYR A 483 -18.03 21.64 -17.42
C TYR A 483 -17.00 21.22 -16.35
N VAL A 484 -16.73 22.07 -15.35
CA VAL A 484 -15.85 21.72 -14.21
C VAL A 484 -16.32 20.43 -13.52
N PHE A 485 -17.62 20.29 -13.23
CA PHE A 485 -18.12 19.09 -12.56
C PHE A 485 -18.12 17.86 -13.48
N CYS A 486 -18.37 18.04 -14.78
CA CYS A 486 -18.22 16.96 -15.76
C CYS A 486 -16.79 16.42 -15.75
N VAL A 487 -15.80 17.30 -15.85
CA VAL A 487 -14.38 16.92 -15.82
C VAL A 487 -13.99 16.30 -14.48
N LEU A 488 -14.45 16.84 -13.35
CA LEU A 488 -14.16 16.27 -12.02
C LEU A 488 -14.78 14.88 -11.80
N GLU A 489 -15.97 14.63 -12.35
CA GLU A 489 -16.60 13.30 -12.30
C GLU A 489 -15.76 12.26 -13.04
N HIS A 490 -15.34 12.58 -14.28
CA HIS A 490 -14.47 11.71 -15.07
C HIS A 490 -13.09 11.55 -14.43
N PHE A 491 -12.47 12.64 -13.99
CA PHE A 491 -11.17 12.64 -13.32
C PHE A 491 -11.22 11.75 -12.07
N HIS A 492 -12.25 11.87 -11.22
CA HIS A 492 -12.37 11.05 -10.03
C HIS A 492 -12.43 9.55 -10.36
N ARG A 493 -13.19 9.19 -11.41
CA ARG A 493 -13.29 7.80 -11.88
C ARG A 493 -11.93 7.29 -12.38
N MET A 494 -11.23 8.07 -13.19
CA MET A 494 -9.93 7.71 -13.77
C MET A 494 -8.81 7.66 -12.72
N LEU A 495 -8.83 8.57 -11.73
CA LEU A 495 -7.92 8.55 -10.59
C LEU A 495 -8.09 7.26 -9.77
N ARG A 496 -9.33 6.84 -9.53
CA ARG A 496 -9.61 5.56 -8.83
C ARG A 496 -9.17 4.34 -9.62
N ARG A 497 -9.24 4.39 -10.95
CA ARG A 497 -8.79 3.33 -11.86
C ARG A 497 -7.30 3.35 -12.17
N ARG A 498 -6.56 4.38 -11.72
CA ARG A 498 -5.15 4.62 -12.05
C ARG A 498 -4.90 4.89 -13.54
N GLU A 499 -5.93 5.33 -14.27
CA GLU A 499 -5.81 5.88 -15.63
C GLU A 499 -5.25 7.32 -15.59
N ILE A 500 -5.49 8.03 -14.49
CA ILE A 500 -4.78 9.26 -14.10
C ILE A 500 -4.09 8.98 -12.77
N PHE A 501 -2.84 9.39 -12.63
CA PHE A 501 -2.03 9.14 -11.43
C PHE A 501 -1.08 10.31 -11.15
N ALA A 502 -0.59 10.40 -9.92
CA ALA A 502 0.31 11.46 -9.47
C ALA A 502 1.76 10.94 -9.34
N LYS A 503 2.69 11.47 -10.13
CA LYS A 503 4.11 11.04 -10.12
C LYS A 503 4.79 11.27 -8.77
N ASN A 504 4.43 12.36 -8.10
CA ASN A 504 4.94 12.75 -6.79
C ASN A 504 4.15 12.11 -5.63
N SER A 505 3.44 11.00 -5.86
CA SER A 505 2.63 10.28 -4.87
C SER A 505 3.04 8.81 -4.78
N SER A 506 3.03 8.26 -3.57
CA SER A 506 3.35 6.84 -3.35
C SER A 506 2.11 5.94 -3.48
N LYS A 507 0.94 6.47 -3.11
CA LYS A 507 -0.34 5.74 -3.04
C LYS A 507 -1.19 5.91 -4.30
N TRP A 508 -1.11 7.09 -4.91
CA TRP A 508 -1.84 7.49 -6.11
C TRP A 508 -0.93 7.60 -7.34
N GLY A 509 0.32 7.12 -7.27
CA GLY A 509 1.26 7.06 -8.39
C GLY A 509 0.99 5.90 -9.36
N ASP A 510 1.82 5.83 -10.41
CA ASP A 510 1.73 4.81 -11.45
C ASP A 510 2.00 3.41 -10.87
N PRO A 511 1.03 2.48 -10.92
CA PRO A 511 1.26 1.09 -10.50
C PRO A 511 2.42 0.43 -11.25
N ARG A 512 2.66 0.83 -12.50
CA ARG A 512 3.70 0.27 -13.38
C ARG A 512 5.10 0.74 -13.00
N ALA A 513 5.24 1.87 -12.30
CA ALA A 513 6.54 2.36 -11.85
C ALA A 513 7.23 1.42 -10.83
N LYS A 514 6.50 0.43 -10.29
CA LYS A 514 7.04 -0.62 -9.42
C LYS A 514 7.50 -1.86 -10.19
N LEU A 515 7.31 -1.89 -11.50
CA LEU A 515 7.76 -2.98 -12.37
C LEU A 515 9.15 -2.68 -12.91
N LEU A 516 9.93 -3.73 -13.13
CA LEU A 516 11.17 -3.61 -13.89
C LEU A 516 10.83 -3.21 -15.33
N ALA A 517 11.55 -2.25 -15.88
CA ALA A 517 11.38 -1.78 -17.25
C ALA A 517 12.75 -1.48 -17.88
N GLY A 518 12.79 -1.47 -19.22
CA GLY A 518 14.01 -1.18 -19.98
C GLY A 518 15.15 -2.13 -19.61
N GLU A 519 16.35 -1.59 -19.44
CA GLU A 519 17.56 -2.37 -19.18
C GLU A 519 17.46 -3.22 -17.90
N ALA A 520 16.83 -2.70 -16.84
CA ALA A 520 16.66 -3.43 -15.59
C ALA A 520 15.78 -4.68 -15.76
N TRP A 521 14.79 -4.62 -16.65
CA TRP A 521 14.01 -5.80 -17.02
C TRP A 521 14.83 -6.76 -17.86
N GLU A 522 15.53 -6.29 -18.89
CA GLU A 522 16.34 -7.15 -19.76
C GLU A 522 17.41 -7.93 -18.97
N GLN A 523 18.02 -7.32 -17.96
CA GLN A 523 18.99 -7.99 -17.08
C GLN A 523 18.34 -9.06 -16.19
N ALA A 524 17.13 -8.82 -15.67
CA ALA A 524 16.43 -9.76 -14.79
C ALA A 524 15.63 -10.84 -15.55
N LYS A 525 15.27 -10.57 -16.82
CA LYS A 525 14.35 -11.36 -17.63
C LYS A 525 14.69 -12.85 -17.67
N PRO A 526 15.94 -13.29 -17.94
CA PRO A 526 16.26 -14.72 -18.02
C PRO A 526 16.00 -15.46 -16.69
N THR A 527 16.43 -14.87 -15.58
CA THR A 527 16.27 -15.46 -14.24
C THR A 527 14.81 -15.50 -13.81
N VAL A 528 14.07 -14.41 -14.03
CA VAL A 528 12.64 -14.33 -13.67
C VAL A 528 11.83 -15.32 -14.48
N LEU A 529 12.00 -15.38 -15.80
CA LEU A 529 11.26 -16.30 -16.66
C LEU A 529 11.57 -17.76 -16.35
N ALA A 530 12.85 -18.11 -16.09
CA ALA A 530 13.23 -19.44 -15.66
C ALA A 530 12.58 -19.83 -14.32
N SER A 531 12.59 -18.92 -13.34
CA SER A 531 11.98 -19.17 -12.02
C SER A 531 10.46 -19.35 -12.07
N LEU A 532 9.79 -18.70 -13.03
CA LEU A 532 8.34 -18.77 -13.22
C LEU A 532 7.91 -19.83 -14.24
N GLY A 533 8.86 -20.51 -14.90
CA GLY A 533 8.57 -21.46 -15.98
C GLY A 533 7.88 -20.83 -17.18
N LEU A 534 8.21 -19.57 -17.51
CA LEU A 534 7.61 -18.81 -18.60
C LEU A 534 8.54 -18.74 -19.83
N PRO A 535 7.99 -18.72 -21.05
CA PRO A 535 8.78 -18.57 -22.28
C PRO A 535 9.29 -17.14 -22.47
N ASP A 536 10.36 -16.99 -23.28
CA ASP A 536 11.01 -15.69 -23.54
C ASP A 536 10.14 -14.70 -24.36
N GLY A 537 9.24 -15.24 -25.18
CA GLY A 537 8.28 -14.49 -25.98
C GLY A 537 6.86 -14.58 -25.40
N PRO A 538 6.10 -13.48 -25.34
CA PRO A 538 4.76 -13.48 -24.76
C PRO A 538 3.72 -14.17 -25.66
N SER A 539 3.95 -14.23 -26.98
CA SER A 539 2.95 -14.66 -27.96
C SER A 539 2.46 -16.09 -27.75
N GLU A 540 3.37 -17.03 -27.51
CA GLU A 540 3.02 -18.44 -27.29
C GLU A 540 2.25 -18.60 -25.96
N HIS A 541 2.70 -17.93 -24.91
CA HIS A 541 2.02 -17.94 -23.61
C HIS A 541 0.61 -17.33 -23.71
N LEU A 542 0.48 -16.16 -24.36
CA LEU A 542 -0.80 -15.48 -24.53
C LEU A 542 -1.76 -16.30 -25.39
N ALA A 543 -1.27 -16.93 -26.47
CA ALA A 543 -2.09 -17.82 -27.29
C ALA A 543 -2.60 -19.02 -26.48
N ALA A 544 -1.75 -19.64 -25.65
CA ALA A 544 -2.13 -20.73 -24.77
C ALA A 544 -3.18 -20.28 -23.72
N ARG A 545 -3.01 -19.08 -23.13
CA ARG A 545 -3.98 -18.52 -22.17
C ARG A 545 -5.30 -18.13 -22.83
N ALA A 546 -5.27 -17.57 -24.04
CA ALA A 546 -6.46 -17.23 -24.80
C ALA A 546 -7.25 -18.49 -25.18
N ALA A 547 -6.56 -19.55 -25.64
CA ALA A 547 -7.18 -20.83 -25.95
C ALA A 547 -7.80 -21.48 -24.69
N LEU A 548 -7.11 -21.41 -23.55
CA LEU A 548 -7.64 -21.89 -22.28
C LEU A 548 -8.90 -21.11 -21.86
N LEU A 549 -8.86 -19.77 -21.90
CA LEU A 549 -9.99 -18.92 -21.56
C LEU A 549 -11.21 -19.22 -22.45
N ASP A 550 -11.00 -19.28 -23.77
CA ASP A 550 -12.02 -19.61 -24.75
C ASP A 550 -12.61 -21.02 -24.51
N GLY A 551 -11.75 -22.01 -24.24
CA GLY A 551 -12.16 -23.35 -23.85
C GLY A 551 -13.02 -23.37 -22.58
N THR A 552 -12.59 -22.68 -21.52
CA THR A 552 -13.34 -22.58 -20.26
C THR A 552 -14.67 -21.84 -20.44
N CYS A 553 -14.69 -20.73 -21.20
CA CYS A 553 -15.94 -20.02 -21.52
C CYS A 553 -16.93 -20.93 -22.25
N ARG A 554 -16.47 -21.73 -23.23
CA ARG A 554 -17.32 -22.71 -23.91
C ARG A 554 -17.80 -23.83 -23.00
N GLU A 555 -16.96 -24.35 -22.12
CA GLU A 555 -17.34 -25.36 -21.13
C GLU A 555 -18.41 -24.84 -20.17
N VAL A 556 -18.25 -23.62 -19.67
CA VAL A 556 -19.24 -22.94 -18.80
C VAL A 556 -20.55 -22.71 -19.56
N ALA A 557 -20.50 -22.23 -20.79
CA ALA A 557 -21.69 -22.03 -21.62
C ALA A 557 -22.40 -23.36 -21.95
N GLY A 558 -21.65 -24.44 -22.20
CA GLY A 558 -22.18 -25.77 -22.47
C GLY A 558 -22.84 -26.42 -21.24
N ARG A 559 -22.35 -26.13 -20.03
CA ARG A 559 -22.93 -26.59 -18.76
C ARG A 559 -24.03 -25.67 -18.20
N LEU A 560 -24.28 -24.54 -18.83
CA LEU A 560 -25.32 -23.58 -18.40
C LEU A 560 -26.73 -24.21 -18.36
N PRO A 561 -27.14 -25.05 -19.35
CA PRO A 561 -28.43 -25.75 -19.32
C PRO A 561 -28.54 -26.76 -18.17
N GLU A 562 -27.45 -27.43 -17.82
CA GLU A 562 -27.40 -28.46 -16.76
C GLU A 562 -27.32 -27.86 -15.35
N ASN A 563 -26.88 -26.59 -15.22
CA ASN A 563 -26.79 -25.87 -13.96
C ASN A 563 -28.07 -25.10 -13.57
N ALA A 564 -29.14 -25.18 -14.36
CA ALA A 564 -30.42 -24.53 -14.07
C ALA A 564 -31.05 -24.99 -12.73
N HIS A 565 -30.71 -26.18 -12.24
CA HIS A 565 -31.24 -26.73 -10.99
C HIS A 565 -30.60 -26.19 -9.69
N ARG A 566 -29.55 -25.34 -9.77
CA ARG A 566 -28.94 -24.70 -8.58
C ARG A 566 -29.38 -23.26 -8.31
N LEU A 567 -30.19 -22.66 -9.18
CA LEU A 567 -30.75 -21.31 -9.00
C LEU A 567 -32.18 -21.30 -8.42
N GLN A 568 -32.72 -22.47 -8.06
CA GLN A 568 -34.04 -22.61 -7.40
C GLN A 568 -33.97 -23.17 -5.96
N ARG A 569 -32.90 -22.92 -5.21
CA ARG A 569 -32.90 -23.07 -3.75
C ARG A 569 -32.57 -21.79 -3.04
#